data_AF-A0A1C6WLG3-F1
#
_entry.id   AF-A0A1C6WLG3-F1
#
_cell.length_a   1.000
_cell.length_b   1.000
_cell.length_c   1.000
_cell.angle_alpha   90.00
_cell.angle_beta   90.00
_cell.angle_gamma   90.00
#
_symmetry.space_group_name_H-M   'P 1'
#
loop_
_entity.id
_entity.type
_entity.pdbx_description
1 polymer ?
#
loop_
_entity_poly.entity_id
_entity_poly.type
_entity_poly.pdbx_seq_one_letter_code
_entity_poly.pdbx_strand_id
1 'polypeptide(L)'
;KQFDHILQLQKNKLTENLNNLKEIEQYVSDKKITFLHTVNGNTNSNFNALKEIYDNIINRENKAHDIENINNKENENIILYTNTITKLTEKIQDILNFVTTHENDNNIIKQHIQDIDENDVSKIKEILKSTIQSFQQIQNKINEIKAQFYGNSNINSIIITISQNANDVKTLFTKDLTIERELTQIQNRLENIKNAAHENRSEQIAKYVNTIHNYAEHQFTKIKNNPNKDEIWNTMEIIRNYNKESEVKLQQISNYKNEVVSIIAQTTKLIALIKSKYGNNNISYTIAVKHEKNAQYMLNDLNKSQNILRQSINQNKKSIEDLGYRWHGIHNNNNLHTINKHQEISQIKYPKNTYHNNNDNPKYKNYNHSNSDKKGSSKTKSSGDSIKYAGAIAFGLVACYAITNFKKTNDANEADLDNNDFYNEAEAKYFERDDEVIEINMNEEY
;
A
#
# COMPACT_ATOMS: atom_id res chain seq x y z
N LYS A 1 -37.38 26.95 20.97
CA LYS A 1 -38.10 26.51 19.75
C LYS A 1 -37.18 26.32 18.54
N GLN A 2 -36.70 27.37 17.84
CA GLN A 2 -35.81 27.19 16.68
C GLN A 2 -34.51 26.46 17.04
N PHE A 3 -33.89 26.83 18.17
CA PHE A 3 -32.68 26.15 18.64
C PHE A 3 -32.93 24.68 19.02
N ASP A 4 -34.10 24.36 19.56
CA ASP A 4 -34.47 22.96 19.84
C ASP A 4 -34.55 22.14 18.57
N HIS A 5 -35.08 22.71 17.48
CA HIS A 5 -35.13 22.05 16.19
C HIS A 5 -33.73 21.75 15.64
N ILE A 6 -32.79 22.70 15.76
CA ILE A 6 -31.39 22.51 15.37
C ILE A 6 -30.75 21.36 16.16
N LEU A 7 -30.90 21.36 17.49
CA LEU A 7 -30.37 20.30 18.34
C LEU A 7 -31.01 18.93 18.04
N GLN A 8 -32.29 18.89 17.69
CA GLN A 8 -32.96 17.65 17.27
C GLN A 8 -32.41 17.12 15.94
N LEU A 9 -32.22 17.97 14.94
CA LEU A 9 -31.61 17.58 13.66
C LEU A 9 -30.19 17.03 13.88
N GLN A 10 -29.39 17.71 14.70
CA GLN A 10 -28.05 17.27 15.05
C GLN A 10 -28.06 15.92 15.78
N LYS A 11 -28.95 15.75 16.76
CA LYS A 11 -29.12 14.48 17.48
C LYS A 11 -29.51 13.34 16.53
N ASN A 12 -30.40 13.59 15.58
CA ASN A 12 -30.81 12.60 14.59
C ASN A 12 -29.63 12.19 13.71
N LYS A 13 -28.83 13.16 13.23
CA LYS A 13 -27.63 12.88 12.42
C LYS A 13 -26.59 12.07 13.17
N LEU A 14 -26.29 12.43 14.43
CA LEU A 14 -25.36 11.69 15.28
C LEU A 14 -25.86 10.27 15.59
N THR A 15 -27.18 10.09 15.74
CA THR A 15 -27.80 8.76 15.92
C THR A 15 -27.64 7.89 14.69
N GLU A 16 -27.92 8.44 13.50
CA GLU A 16 -27.73 7.76 12.22
C GLU A 16 -26.25 7.33 12.06
N ASN A 17 -25.33 8.26 12.29
CA ASN A 17 -23.89 8.01 12.20
C ASN A 17 -23.43 6.92 13.18
N LEU A 18 -23.93 6.94 14.43
CA LEU A 18 -23.61 5.91 15.43
C LEU A 18 -24.11 4.51 14.99
N ASN A 19 -25.31 4.42 14.44
CA ASN A 19 -25.86 3.16 13.96
C ASN A 19 -25.06 2.62 12.77
N ASN A 20 -24.74 3.48 11.79
CA ASN A 20 -23.91 3.13 10.65
C ASN A 20 -22.52 2.64 11.09
N LEU A 21 -21.91 3.28 12.09
CA LEU A 21 -20.62 2.85 12.64
C LEU A 21 -20.70 1.48 13.31
N LYS A 22 -21.77 1.17 14.06
CA LYS A 22 -21.98 -0.15 14.67
C LYS A 22 -22.13 -1.25 13.62
N GLU A 23 -22.85 -0.98 12.54
CA GLU A 23 -22.98 -1.92 11.42
C GLU A 23 -21.62 -2.16 10.74
N ILE A 24 -20.84 -1.10 10.54
CA ILE A 24 -19.49 -1.19 9.97
C ILE A 24 -18.57 -1.99 10.89
N GLU A 25 -18.58 -1.71 12.20
CA GLU A 25 -17.78 -2.41 13.21
C GLU A 25 -18.07 -3.91 13.22
N GLN A 26 -19.35 -4.27 13.25
CA GLN A 26 -19.77 -5.67 13.21
C GLN A 26 -19.31 -6.34 11.92
N TYR A 27 -19.55 -5.70 10.77
CA TYR A 27 -19.12 -6.22 9.47
C TYR A 27 -17.61 -6.43 9.39
N VAL A 28 -16.82 -5.45 9.82
CA VAL A 28 -15.35 -5.52 9.80
C VAL A 28 -14.85 -6.61 10.74
N SER A 29 -15.47 -6.75 11.92
CA SER A 29 -15.14 -7.81 12.89
C SER A 29 -15.44 -9.20 12.34
N ASP A 30 -16.62 -9.40 11.74
CA ASP A 30 -17.02 -10.68 11.14
C ASP A 30 -16.12 -11.05 9.94
N LYS A 31 -15.78 -10.06 9.11
CA LYS A 31 -14.86 -10.26 7.99
C LYS A 31 -13.44 -10.52 8.44
N LYS A 32 -12.96 -9.89 9.53
CA LYS A 32 -11.67 -10.23 10.14
C LYS A 32 -11.63 -11.67 10.62
N ILE A 33 -12.67 -12.14 11.30
CA ILE A 33 -12.79 -13.55 11.73
C ILE A 33 -12.76 -14.47 10.52
N THR A 34 -13.54 -14.15 9.47
CA THR A 34 -13.56 -14.89 8.20
C THR A 34 -12.17 -14.91 7.55
N PHE A 35 -11.46 -13.78 7.52
CA PHE A 35 -10.11 -13.66 7.00
C PHE A 35 -9.15 -14.60 7.76
N LEU A 36 -9.16 -14.54 9.10
CA LEU A 36 -8.31 -15.39 9.93
C LEU A 36 -8.61 -16.87 9.75
N HIS A 37 -9.89 -17.25 9.68
CA HIS A 37 -10.30 -18.63 9.37
C HIS A 37 -9.87 -19.07 7.98
N THR A 38 -9.91 -18.18 6.99
CA THR A 38 -9.49 -18.49 5.61
C THR A 38 -7.97 -18.68 5.54
N VAL A 39 -7.21 -17.85 6.25
CA VAL A 39 -5.74 -17.95 6.34
C VAL A 39 -5.30 -19.22 7.09
N ASN A 40 -5.98 -19.57 8.19
CA ASN A 40 -5.61 -20.70 9.06
C ASN A 40 -6.28 -22.02 8.66
N GLY A 41 -7.41 -21.95 7.96
CA GLY A 41 -8.12 -23.11 7.47
C GLY A 41 -7.31 -23.76 6.37
N ASN A 42 -7.06 -25.06 6.48
CA ASN A 42 -6.43 -25.90 5.45
C ASN A 42 -7.28 -26.02 4.17
N THR A 43 -8.20 -25.09 3.95
CA THR A 43 -8.97 -24.99 2.72
C THR A 43 -8.08 -24.39 1.66
N ASN A 44 -8.33 -24.81 0.43
CA ASN A 44 -7.63 -24.43 -0.79
C ASN A 44 -7.90 -22.95 -1.14
N SER A 45 -7.70 -22.03 -0.18
CA SER A 45 -8.18 -20.66 -0.26
C SER A 45 -7.34 -19.90 -1.27
N ASN A 46 -8.00 -19.51 -2.35
CA ASN A 46 -7.41 -18.69 -3.39
C ASN A 46 -7.02 -17.34 -2.81
N PHE A 47 -5.79 -16.87 -3.09
CA PHE A 47 -5.34 -15.52 -2.73
C PHE A 47 -6.36 -14.43 -3.12
N ASN A 48 -7.09 -14.65 -4.22
CA ASN A 48 -8.18 -13.76 -4.66
C ASN A 48 -9.32 -13.63 -3.63
N ALA A 49 -9.67 -14.70 -2.91
CA ALA A 49 -10.70 -14.65 -1.88
C ALA A 49 -10.24 -13.84 -0.65
N LEU A 50 -8.97 -14.00 -0.25
CA LEU A 50 -8.35 -13.18 0.80
C LEU A 50 -8.30 -11.70 0.39
N LYS A 51 -7.96 -11.43 -0.88
CA LYS A 51 -7.95 -10.08 -1.45
C LYS A 51 -9.34 -9.44 -1.42
N GLU A 52 -10.38 -10.18 -1.80
CA GLU A 52 -11.76 -9.67 -1.75
C GLU A 52 -12.20 -9.33 -0.33
N ILE A 53 -11.88 -10.18 0.66
CA ILE A 53 -12.17 -9.89 2.07
C ILE A 53 -11.40 -8.65 2.53
N TYR A 54 -10.12 -8.55 2.18
CA TYR A 54 -9.28 -7.40 2.47
C TYR A 54 -9.89 -6.10 1.88
N ASP A 55 -10.17 -6.07 0.59
CA ASP A 55 -10.72 -4.88 -0.10
C ASP A 55 -12.06 -4.44 0.51
N ASN A 56 -12.91 -5.40 0.90
CA ASN A 56 -14.16 -5.12 1.60
C ASN A 56 -13.94 -4.46 2.98
N ILE A 57 -12.96 -4.91 3.75
CA ILE A 57 -12.63 -4.32 5.05
C ILE A 57 -12.09 -2.90 4.87
N ILE A 58 -11.18 -2.68 3.91
CA ILE A 58 -10.61 -1.34 3.65
C ILE A 58 -11.68 -0.36 3.21
N ASN A 59 -12.60 -0.77 2.34
CA ASN A 59 -13.72 0.08 1.92
C ASN A 59 -14.59 0.50 3.12
N ARG A 60 -14.83 -0.40 4.06
CA ARG A 60 -15.63 -0.13 5.27
C ARG A 60 -14.90 0.75 6.28
N GLU A 61 -13.60 0.57 6.45
CA GLU A 61 -12.74 1.47 7.23
C GLU A 61 -12.78 2.90 6.66
N ASN A 62 -12.65 3.06 5.34
CA ASN A 62 -12.74 4.39 4.71
C ASN A 62 -14.09 5.07 4.97
N LYS A 63 -15.19 4.32 4.89
CA LYS A 63 -16.53 4.83 5.24
C LYS A 63 -16.63 5.25 6.71
N ALA A 64 -15.96 4.54 7.62
CA ALA A 64 -15.91 4.94 9.03
C ALA A 64 -15.17 6.28 9.21
N HIS A 65 -14.07 6.50 8.47
CA HIS A 65 -13.37 7.79 8.46
C HIS A 65 -14.18 8.93 7.83
N ASP A 66 -15.01 8.66 6.82
CA ASP A 66 -15.95 9.67 6.30
C ASP A 66 -16.96 10.09 7.38
N ILE A 67 -17.49 9.13 8.13
CA ILE A 67 -18.39 9.39 9.26
C ILE A 67 -17.67 10.12 10.40
N GLU A 68 -16.42 9.76 10.69
CA GLU A 68 -15.55 10.46 11.65
C GLU A 68 -15.45 11.96 11.34
N ASN A 69 -15.18 12.31 10.08
CA ASN A 69 -15.08 13.69 9.63
C ASN A 69 -16.39 14.46 9.83
N ILE A 70 -17.54 13.84 9.51
CA ILE A 70 -18.87 14.44 9.75
C ILE A 70 -19.08 14.65 11.25
N ASN A 71 -18.76 13.66 12.08
CA ASN A 71 -18.94 13.73 13.54
C ASN A 71 -18.03 14.75 14.21
N ASN A 72 -16.81 14.95 13.69
CA ASN A 72 -15.90 15.99 14.15
C ASN A 72 -16.48 17.38 13.89
N LYS A 73 -17.07 17.61 12.72
CA LYS A 73 -17.77 18.86 12.39
C LYS A 73 -18.98 19.10 13.30
N GLU A 74 -19.76 18.07 13.59
CA GLU A 74 -20.87 18.19 14.55
C GLU A 74 -20.39 18.50 15.97
N ASN A 75 -19.25 17.93 16.38
CA ASN A 75 -18.65 18.25 17.68
C ASN A 75 -18.19 19.71 17.75
N GLU A 76 -17.58 20.24 16.68
CA GLU A 76 -17.23 21.66 16.59
C GLU A 76 -18.46 22.57 16.73
N ASN A 77 -19.58 22.21 16.09
CA ASN A 77 -20.85 22.93 16.24
C ASN A 77 -21.35 22.90 17.70
N ILE A 78 -21.31 21.74 18.37
CA ILE A 78 -21.69 21.58 19.79
C ILE A 78 -20.84 22.48 20.70
N ILE A 79 -19.53 22.55 20.45
CA ILE A 79 -18.61 23.41 21.20
C ILE A 79 -18.96 24.89 20.96
N LEU A 80 -19.20 25.29 19.72
CA LEU A 80 -19.59 26.66 19.37
C LEU A 80 -20.90 27.07 20.05
N TYR A 81 -21.91 26.20 20.02
CA TYR A 81 -23.20 26.42 20.68
C TYR A 81 -23.04 26.58 22.18
N THR A 82 -22.30 25.68 22.82
CA THR A 82 -21.99 25.74 24.26
C THR A 82 -21.34 27.07 24.63
N ASN A 83 -20.30 27.47 23.89
CA ASN A 83 -19.57 28.70 24.16
C ASN A 83 -20.46 29.94 23.97
N THR A 84 -21.31 29.94 22.94
CA THR A 84 -22.20 31.07 22.63
C THR A 84 -23.27 31.23 23.71
N ILE A 85 -23.93 30.14 24.09
CA ILE A 85 -24.98 30.15 25.12
C ILE A 85 -24.39 30.53 26.47
N THR A 86 -23.20 30.04 26.82
CA THR A 86 -22.50 30.42 28.05
C THR A 86 -22.26 31.92 28.10
N LYS A 87 -21.66 32.50 27.05
CA LYS A 87 -21.41 33.97 26.97
C LYS A 87 -22.68 34.80 27.01
N LEU A 88 -23.75 34.35 26.35
CA LEU A 88 -25.04 35.04 26.38
C LEU A 88 -25.68 34.97 27.77
N THR A 89 -25.59 33.82 28.43
CA THR A 89 -26.10 33.63 29.79
C THR A 89 -25.38 34.55 30.77
N GLU A 90 -24.05 34.65 30.68
CA GLU A 90 -23.23 35.58 31.48
C GLU A 90 -23.67 37.04 31.27
N LYS A 91 -23.80 37.49 30.02
CA LYS A 91 -24.26 38.87 29.73
C LYS A 91 -25.65 39.17 30.26
N ILE A 92 -26.60 38.24 30.12
CA ILE A 92 -27.96 38.44 30.63
C ILE A 92 -27.96 38.43 32.16
N GLN A 93 -27.11 37.61 32.79
CA GLN A 93 -26.93 37.61 34.23
C GLN A 93 -26.37 38.95 34.73
N ASP A 94 -25.41 39.54 34.02
CA ASP A 94 -24.86 40.86 34.34
C ASP A 94 -25.94 41.96 34.24
N ILE A 95 -26.76 41.93 33.18
CA ILE A 95 -27.89 42.86 33.01
C ILE A 95 -28.91 42.67 34.15
N LEU A 96 -29.24 41.42 34.49
CA LEU A 96 -30.16 41.13 35.59
C LEU A 96 -29.63 41.64 36.93
N ASN A 97 -28.33 41.46 37.19
CA ASN A 97 -27.67 41.98 38.39
C ASN A 97 -27.71 43.51 38.42
N PHE A 98 -27.46 44.18 37.29
CA PHE A 98 -27.55 45.63 37.15
C PHE A 98 -28.96 46.15 37.46
N VAL A 99 -29.99 45.59 36.81
CA VAL A 99 -31.39 46.00 37.00
C VAL A 99 -31.85 45.74 38.44
N THR A 100 -31.42 44.63 39.04
CA THR A 100 -31.77 44.30 40.43
C THR A 100 -31.11 45.25 41.44
N THR A 101 -29.87 45.68 41.19
CA THR A 101 -29.12 46.57 42.09
C THR A 101 -29.70 47.99 42.10
N HIS A 102 -30.21 48.46 40.96
CA HIS A 102 -30.70 49.84 40.79
C HIS A 102 -32.23 49.94 40.80
N GLU A 103 -32.94 48.89 41.25
CA GLU A 103 -34.40 48.78 41.17
C GLU A 103 -35.15 49.94 41.84
N ASN A 104 -34.58 50.53 42.89
CA ASN A 104 -35.17 51.67 43.62
C ASN A 104 -34.63 53.04 43.14
N ASP A 105 -33.69 53.08 42.20
CA ASP A 105 -33.07 54.30 41.68
C ASP A 105 -33.48 54.53 40.21
N ASN A 106 -34.73 54.97 40.07
CA ASN A 106 -35.42 55.07 38.78
C ASN A 106 -34.70 56.04 37.81
N ASN A 107 -33.91 56.99 38.32
CA ASN A 107 -33.10 57.90 37.50
C ASN A 107 -31.93 57.20 36.82
N ILE A 108 -31.27 56.25 37.50
CA ILE A 108 -30.15 55.47 36.94
C ILE A 108 -30.66 54.46 35.90
N ILE A 109 -31.81 53.82 36.15
CA ILE A 109 -32.45 52.93 35.17
C ILE A 109 -32.88 53.71 33.92
N LYS A 110 -33.55 54.87 34.10
CA LYS A 110 -34.01 55.73 33.00
C LYS A 110 -32.88 56.27 32.12
N GLN A 111 -31.68 56.41 32.67
CA GLN A 111 -30.48 56.82 31.93
C GLN A 111 -30.03 55.77 30.91
N HIS A 112 -30.39 54.50 31.12
CA HIS A 112 -30.03 53.38 30.25
C HIS A 112 -31.22 52.79 29.48
N ILE A 113 -32.46 53.01 29.95
CA ILE A 113 -33.67 52.53 29.30
C ILE A 113 -34.80 53.58 29.44
N GLN A 114 -35.25 54.18 28.33
CA GLN A 114 -36.22 55.29 28.34
C GLN A 114 -37.67 54.81 28.60
N ASP A 115 -38.49 55.68 29.21
CA ASP A 115 -39.94 55.52 29.42
C ASP A 115 -40.41 54.31 30.28
N ILE A 116 -39.72 54.04 31.39
CA ILE A 116 -40.06 52.95 32.32
C ILE A 116 -40.78 53.45 33.58
N ASP A 117 -41.84 52.73 33.96
CA ASP A 117 -42.45 52.77 35.30
C ASP A 117 -41.97 51.61 36.21
N GLU A 118 -42.29 51.67 37.50
CA GLU A 118 -41.84 50.68 38.51
C GLU A 118 -42.34 49.25 38.20
N ASN A 119 -43.50 49.14 37.53
CA ASN A 119 -44.10 47.87 37.11
C ASN A 119 -43.33 47.25 35.93
N ASP A 120 -42.76 48.08 35.06
CA ASP A 120 -41.96 47.66 33.93
C ASP A 120 -40.56 47.12 34.33
N VAL A 121 -39.96 47.62 35.42
CA VAL A 121 -38.71 47.06 35.98
C VAL A 121 -38.90 45.61 36.44
N SER A 122 -40.01 45.32 37.12
CA SER A 122 -40.34 43.95 37.55
C SER A 122 -40.54 43.01 36.36
N LYS A 123 -41.23 43.45 35.30
CA LYS A 123 -41.39 42.68 34.06
C LYS A 123 -40.06 42.40 33.37
N ILE A 124 -39.15 43.39 33.31
CA ILE A 124 -37.80 43.21 32.74
C ILE A 124 -37.05 42.12 33.51
N LYS A 125 -37.05 42.16 34.85
CA LYS A 125 -36.40 41.13 35.68
C LYS A 125 -36.97 39.74 35.41
N GLU A 126 -38.29 39.61 35.30
CA GLU A 126 -38.92 38.32 34.97
C GLU A 126 -38.50 37.81 33.58
N ILE A 127 -38.47 38.68 32.57
CA ILE A 127 -38.03 38.31 31.22
C ILE A 127 -36.57 37.84 31.22
N LEU A 128 -35.68 38.55 31.92
CA LEU A 128 -34.26 38.17 32.01
C LEU A 128 -34.08 36.82 32.72
N LYS A 129 -34.77 36.61 33.85
CA LYS A 129 -34.78 35.30 34.57
C LYS A 129 -35.28 34.17 33.68
N SER A 130 -36.41 34.39 32.98
CA SER A 130 -36.99 33.41 32.05
C SER A 130 -36.04 33.10 30.88
N THR A 131 -35.32 34.10 30.38
CA THR A 131 -34.32 33.93 29.32
C THR A 131 -33.12 33.09 29.80
N ILE A 132 -32.59 33.38 31.00
CA ILE A 132 -31.53 32.58 31.62
C ILE A 132 -31.97 31.12 31.80
N GLN A 133 -33.18 30.89 32.32
CA GLN A 133 -33.74 29.53 32.45
C GLN A 133 -33.85 28.82 31.10
N SER A 134 -34.29 29.53 30.06
CA SER A 134 -34.37 28.99 28.70
C SER A 134 -32.98 28.59 28.17
N PHE A 135 -31.96 29.41 28.38
CA PHE A 135 -30.58 29.07 28.02
C PHE A 135 -30.01 27.89 28.81
N GLN A 136 -30.33 27.78 30.10
CA GLN A 136 -29.96 26.61 30.90
C GLN A 136 -30.61 25.33 30.36
N GLN A 137 -31.88 25.37 29.95
CA GLN A 137 -32.54 24.22 29.31
C GLN A 137 -31.84 23.81 28.00
N ILE A 138 -31.42 24.79 27.19
CA ILE A 138 -30.66 24.51 25.97
C ILE A 138 -29.29 23.89 26.31
N GLN A 139 -28.58 24.44 27.29
CA GLN A 139 -27.28 23.92 27.72
C GLN A 139 -27.39 22.47 28.23
N ASN A 140 -28.45 22.14 28.96
CA ASN A 140 -28.73 20.77 29.40
C ASN A 140 -28.93 19.83 28.21
N LYS A 141 -29.71 20.23 27.19
CA LYS A 141 -29.88 19.43 25.96
C LYS A 141 -28.58 19.22 25.20
N ILE A 142 -27.72 20.24 25.14
CA ILE A 142 -26.38 20.11 24.52
C ILE A 142 -25.53 19.10 25.31
N ASN A 143 -25.55 19.19 26.64
CA ASN A 143 -24.81 18.27 27.51
C ASN A 143 -25.30 16.82 27.37
N GLU A 144 -26.62 16.61 27.22
CA GLU A 144 -27.21 15.30 26.94
C GLU A 144 -26.68 14.72 25.61
N ILE A 145 -26.69 15.51 24.53
CA ILE A 145 -26.12 15.10 23.23
C ILE A 145 -24.64 14.76 23.39
N LYS A 146 -23.88 15.61 24.09
CA LYS A 146 -22.45 15.39 24.31
C LYS A 146 -22.17 14.09 25.08
N ALA A 147 -22.90 13.85 26.16
CA ALA A 147 -22.78 12.64 26.95
C ALA A 147 -23.14 11.38 26.15
N GLN A 148 -24.19 11.46 25.33
CA GLN A 148 -24.67 10.34 24.51
C GLN A 148 -23.67 9.94 23.41
N PHE A 149 -23.08 10.90 22.70
CA PHE A 149 -22.29 10.61 21.49
C PHE A 149 -20.78 10.72 21.68
N TYR A 150 -20.31 11.44 22.69
CA TYR A 150 -18.89 11.72 22.92
C TYR A 150 -18.38 11.27 24.31
N GLY A 151 -19.22 10.59 25.12
CA GLY A 151 -18.86 10.01 26.42
C GLY A 151 -18.07 8.69 26.38
N ASN A 152 -18.26 7.81 27.37
CA ASN A 152 -17.42 6.60 27.59
C ASN A 152 -17.64 5.44 26.61
N SER A 153 -18.69 5.47 25.79
CA SER A 153 -19.01 4.44 24.79
C SER A 153 -19.26 5.10 23.43
N ASN A 154 -18.34 5.98 23.03
CA ASN A 154 -18.55 6.94 21.96
C ASN A 154 -18.16 6.42 20.57
N ILE A 155 -18.65 7.17 19.58
CA ILE A 155 -18.29 7.12 18.16
C ILE A 155 -16.78 6.90 17.95
N ASN A 156 -15.93 7.59 18.70
CA ASN A 156 -14.46 7.48 18.56
C ASN A 156 -13.96 6.09 18.95
N SER A 157 -14.51 5.47 20.00
CA SER A 157 -14.12 4.12 20.39
C SER A 157 -14.43 3.10 19.30
N ILE A 158 -15.60 3.23 18.64
CA ILE A 158 -16.01 2.35 17.53
C ILE A 158 -15.07 2.53 16.34
N ILE A 159 -14.73 3.78 15.99
CA ILE A 159 -13.78 4.08 14.90
C ILE A 159 -12.41 3.48 15.21
N ILE A 160 -11.90 3.63 16.44
CA ILE A 160 -10.62 3.03 16.86
C ILE A 160 -10.67 1.50 16.71
N THR A 161 -11.76 0.85 17.12
CA THR A 161 -11.93 -0.60 16.96
C THR A 161 -11.94 -1.01 15.49
N ILE A 162 -12.66 -0.29 14.63
CA ILE A 162 -12.69 -0.52 13.18
C ILE A 162 -11.27 -0.41 12.59
N SER A 163 -10.56 0.68 12.87
CA SER A 163 -9.19 0.90 12.38
C SER A 163 -8.22 -0.17 12.90
N GLN A 164 -8.34 -0.59 14.16
CA GLN A 164 -7.50 -1.66 14.69
C GLN A 164 -7.76 -2.98 13.98
N ASN A 165 -9.02 -3.35 13.78
CA ASN A 165 -9.39 -4.57 13.06
C ASN A 165 -8.92 -4.54 11.60
N ALA A 166 -9.05 -3.40 10.92
CA ALA A 166 -8.55 -3.24 9.56
C ALA A 166 -7.02 -3.34 9.50
N ASN A 167 -6.30 -2.73 10.45
CA ASN A 167 -4.84 -2.78 10.51
C ASN A 167 -4.29 -4.18 10.79
N ASP A 168 -4.96 -4.97 11.64
CA ASP A 168 -4.61 -6.36 11.87
C ASP A 168 -4.65 -7.16 10.56
N VAL A 169 -5.70 -6.96 9.75
CA VAL A 169 -5.86 -7.61 8.45
C VAL A 169 -4.84 -7.09 7.43
N LYS A 170 -4.60 -5.78 7.33
CA LYS A 170 -3.55 -5.20 6.46
C LYS A 170 -2.19 -5.83 6.71
N THR A 171 -1.83 -5.99 7.98
CA THR A 171 -0.53 -6.55 8.39
C THR A 171 -0.39 -8.01 7.95
N LEU A 172 -1.45 -8.79 8.08
CA LEU A 172 -1.44 -10.20 7.66
C LEU A 172 -1.44 -10.33 6.13
N PHE A 173 -2.32 -9.61 5.45
CA PHE A 173 -2.45 -9.63 4.00
C PHE A 173 -1.17 -9.19 3.28
N THR A 174 -0.45 -8.19 3.80
CA THR A 174 0.85 -7.75 3.24
C THR A 174 1.89 -8.88 3.24
N LYS A 175 1.91 -9.69 4.30
CA LYS A 175 2.81 -10.84 4.37
C LYS A 175 2.41 -11.92 3.36
N ASP A 176 1.11 -12.15 3.17
CA ASP A 176 0.61 -13.11 2.18
C ASP A 176 0.90 -12.69 0.75
N LEU A 177 0.71 -11.40 0.45
CA LEU A 177 1.08 -10.82 -0.84
C LEU A 177 2.58 -10.99 -1.13
N THR A 178 3.43 -10.87 -0.10
CA THR A 178 4.88 -11.07 -0.24
C THR A 178 5.20 -12.52 -0.62
N ILE A 179 4.58 -13.48 0.07
CA ILE A 179 4.72 -14.92 -0.23
C ILE A 179 4.26 -15.22 -1.66
N GLU A 180 3.06 -14.74 -2.04
CA GLU A 180 2.48 -14.99 -3.36
C GLU A 180 3.36 -14.44 -4.49
N ARG A 181 3.90 -13.23 -4.30
CA ARG A 181 4.83 -12.61 -5.25
C ARG A 181 6.12 -13.42 -5.40
N GLU A 182 6.68 -13.90 -4.30
CA GLU A 182 7.90 -14.73 -4.33
C GLU A 182 7.64 -16.07 -5.03
N LEU A 183 6.51 -16.73 -4.75
CA LEU A 183 6.13 -17.97 -5.45
C LEU A 183 5.98 -17.75 -6.95
N THR A 184 5.28 -16.69 -7.35
CA THR A 184 5.11 -16.31 -8.76
C THR A 184 6.46 -16.05 -9.43
N GLN A 185 7.37 -15.34 -8.76
CA GLN A 185 8.71 -15.08 -9.27
C GLN A 185 9.52 -16.37 -9.44
N ILE A 186 9.48 -17.28 -8.47
CA ILE A 186 10.12 -18.60 -8.53
C ILE A 186 9.57 -19.40 -9.72
N GLN A 187 8.24 -19.45 -9.88
CA GLN A 187 7.59 -20.13 -10.99
C GLN A 187 8.08 -19.60 -12.34
N ASN A 188 8.07 -18.27 -12.52
CA ASN A 188 8.49 -17.64 -13.77
C ASN A 188 9.95 -17.92 -14.08
N ARG A 189 10.84 -17.86 -13.08
CA ARG A 189 12.27 -18.19 -13.26
C ARG A 189 12.46 -19.65 -13.65
N LEU A 190 11.75 -20.57 -13.00
CA LEU A 190 11.81 -21.99 -13.35
C LEU A 190 11.33 -22.25 -14.78
N GLU A 191 10.24 -21.61 -15.21
CA GLU A 191 9.73 -21.76 -16.58
C GLU A 191 10.70 -21.16 -17.62
N ASN A 192 11.31 -20.01 -17.31
CA ASN A 192 12.33 -19.41 -18.16
C ASN A 192 13.54 -20.33 -18.35
N ILE A 193 14.08 -20.91 -17.27
CA ILE A 193 15.20 -21.86 -17.38
C ILE A 193 14.75 -23.12 -18.14
N LYS A 194 13.55 -23.64 -17.85
CA LYS A 194 13.00 -24.83 -18.52
C LYS A 194 12.94 -24.66 -20.05
N ASN A 195 12.62 -23.45 -20.51
CA ASN A 195 12.56 -23.10 -21.93
C ASN A 195 13.96 -22.82 -22.51
N ALA A 196 14.77 -21.99 -21.84
CA ALA A 196 16.10 -21.60 -22.31
C ALA A 196 17.12 -22.75 -22.29
N ALA A 197 16.94 -23.74 -21.41
CA ALA A 197 17.80 -24.91 -21.30
C ALA A 197 17.29 -26.12 -22.11
N HIS A 198 16.30 -25.96 -23.00
CA HIS A 198 15.69 -27.09 -23.72
C HIS A 198 16.72 -27.95 -24.47
N GLU A 199 17.62 -27.34 -25.23
CA GLU A 199 18.69 -28.04 -25.97
C GLU A 199 19.79 -28.62 -25.07
N ASN A 200 19.84 -28.16 -23.82
CA ASN A 200 20.85 -28.54 -22.83
C ASN A 200 20.36 -29.62 -21.87
N ARG A 201 19.14 -30.13 -22.07
CA ARG A 201 18.58 -31.26 -21.31
C ARG A 201 19.27 -32.56 -21.66
N SER A 202 19.22 -33.52 -20.73
CA SER A 202 20.07 -34.71 -20.84
C SER A 202 19.76 -35.57 -22.05
N GLU A 203 18.51 -35.62 -22.49
CA GLU A 203 18.09 -36.34 -23.69
C GLU A 203 18.67 -35.70 -24.98
N GLN A 204 18.58 -34.39 -25.11
CA GLN A 204 19.06 -33.61 -26.25
C GLN A 204 20.59 -33.69 -26.34
N ILE A 205 21.26 -33.54 -25.20
CA ILE A 205 22.72 -33.69 -25.10
C ILE A 205 23.17 -35.11 -25.42
N ALA A 206 22.45 -36.13 -24.97
CA ALA A 206 22.75 -37.52 -25.33
C ALA A 206 22.63 -37.74 -26.84
N LYS A 207 21.57 -37.22 -27.48
CA LYS A 207 21.39 -37.29 -28.94
C LYS A 207 22.53 -36.58 -29.68
N TYR A 208 22.89 -35.37 -29.25
CA TYR A 208 24.00 -34.60 -29.80
C TYR A 208 25.32 -35.38 -29.72
N VAL A 209 25.66 -35.90 -28.54
CA VAL A 209 26.89 -36.67 -28.33
C VAL A 209 26.91 -37.97 -29.14
N ASN A 210 25.79 -38.70 -29.22
CA ASN A 210 25.71 -39.94 -30.00
C ASN A 210 25.93 -39.69 -31.50
N THR A 211 25.41 -38.59 -32.05
CA THR A 211 25.64 -38.22 -33.45
C THR A 211 27.13 -37.98 -33.72
N ILE A 212 27.82 -37.28 -32.82
CA ILE A 212 29.27 -37.02 -32.94
C ILE A 212 30.06 -38.33 -32.80
N HIS A 213 29.69 -39.16 -31.83
CA HIS A 213 30.35 -40.45 -31.61
C HIS A 213 30.24 -41.37 -32.85
N ASN A 214 29.03 -41.50 -33.42
CA ASN A 214 28.80 -42.28 -34.63
C ASN A 214 29.59 -41.75 -35.83
N TYR A 215 29.66 -40.42 -35.98
CA TYR A 215 30.49 -39.80 -37.01
C TYR A 215 31.98 -40.13 -36.81
N ALA A 216 32.49 -39.97 -35.59
CA ALA A 216 33.89 -40.26 -35.27
C ALA A 216 34.22 -41.73 -35.56
N GLU A 217 33.45 -42.69 -35.03
CA GLU A 217 33.64 -44.14 -35.25
C GLU A 217 33.65 -44.53 -36.74
N HIS A 218 32.75 -43.93 -37.53
CA HIS A 218 32.73 -44.15 -38.98
C HIS A 218 34.04 -43.65 -39.64
N GLN A 219 34.51 -42.45 -39.29
CA GLN A 219 35.77 -41.93 -39.81
C GLN A 219 36.97 -42.77 -39.35
N PHE A 220 36.99 -43.23 -38.10
CA PHE A 220 38.03 -44.13 -37.58
C PHE A 220 38.11 -45.42 -38.37
N THR A 221 36.97 -46.04 -38.68
CA THR A 221 36.91 -47.27 -39.49
C THR A 221 37.45 -47.03 -40.89
N LYS A 222 37.10 -45.90 -41.52
CA LYS A 222 37.59 -45.53 -42.85
C LYS A 222 39.11 -45.31 -42.86
N ILE A 223 39.62 -44.54 -41.91
CA ILE A 223 41.05 -44.24 -41.74
C ILE A 223 41.86 -45.52 -41.47
N LYS A 224 41.32 -46.46 -40.68
CA LYS A 224 41.95 -47.75 -40.40
C LYS A 224 42.17 -48.58 -41.68
N ASN A 225 41.22 -48.52 -42.61
CA ASN A 225 41.25 -49.32 -43.84
C ASN A 225 42.05 -48.67 -44.96
N ASN A 226 42.12 -47.32 -45.02
CA ASN A 226 42.90 -46.58 -46.00
C ASN A 226 43.43 -45.26 -45.41
N PRO A 227 44.66 -45.24 -44.84
CA PRO A 227 45.16 -44.06 -44.13
C PRO A 227 45.59 -42.95 -45.09
N ASN A 228 44.75 -41.92 -45.22
CA ASN A 228 45.10 -40.65 -45.88
C ASN A 228 45.38 -39.56 -44.83
N LYS A 229 46.56 -38.93 -44.89
CA LYS A 229 46.99 -37.90 -43.93
C LYS A 229 46.06 -36.68 -43.89
N ASP A 230 45.54 -36.25 -45.03
CA ASP A 230 44.62 -35.10 -45.11
C ASP A 230 43.27 -35.43 -44.48
N GLU A 231 42.82 -36.67 -44.65
CA GLU A 231 41.56 -37.17 -44.07
C GLU A 231 41.66 -37.33 -42.54
N ILE A 232 42.80 -37.80 -42.04
CA ILE A 232 43.09 -37.87 -40.61
C ILE A 232 43.09 -36.46 -40.00
N TRP A 233 43.80 -35.51 -40.61
CA TRP A 233 43.87 -34.14 -40.11
C TRP A 233 42.49 -33.46 -40.12
N ASN A 234 41.71 -33.63 -41.20
CA ASN A 234 40.37 -33.08 -41.30
C ASN A 234 39.43 -33.65 -40.23
N THR A 235 39.51 -34.97 -39.98
CA THR A 235 38.73 -35.63 -38.91
C THR A 235 39.10 -35.08 -37.53
N MET A 236 40.39 -34.87 -37.25
CA MET A 236 40.85 -34.26 -36.00
C MET A 236 40.30 -32.84 -35.82
N GLU A 237 40.31 -32.01 -36.87
CA GLU A 237 39.77 -30.64 -36.81
C GLU A 237 38.26 -30.62 -36.58
N ILE A 238 37.51 -31.51 -37.23
CA ILE A 238 36.06 -31.62 -37.02
C ILE A 238 35.77 -31.99 -35.56
N ILE A 239 36.46 -32.99 -34.99
CA ILE A 239 36.30 -33.38 -33.58
C ILE A 239 36.72 -32.23 -32.64
N ARG A 240 37.78 -31.47 -32.96
CA ARG A 240 38.18 -30.28 -32.19
C ARG A 240 37.09 -29.21 -32.17
N ASN A 241 36.45 -28.95 -33.31
CA ASN A 241 35.37 -27.98 -33.42
C ASN A 241 34.13 -28.42 -32.62
N TYR A 242 33.77 -29.70 -32.66
CA TYR A 242 32.72 -30.24 -31.79
C TYR A 242 33.04 -30.10 -30.30
N ASN A 243 34.28 -30.33 -29.90
CA ASN A 243 34.69 -30.10 -28.51
C ASN A 243 34.56 -28.64 -28.09
N LYS A 244 34.95 -27.68 -28.96
CA LYS A 244 34.74 -26.24 -28.69
C LYS A 244 33.26 -25.90 -28.50
N GLU A 245 32.38 -26.41 -29.36
CA GLU A 245 30.93 -26.22 -29.22
C GLU A 245 30.40 -26.86 -27.92
N SER A 246 30.87 -28.07 -27.60
CA SER A 246 30.54 -28.78 -26.37
C SER A 246 30.99 -28.02 -25.12
N GLU A 247 32.14 -27.35 -25.16
CA GLU A 247 32.63 -26.48 -24.08
C GLU A 247 31.72 -25.25 -23.88
N VAL A 248 31.21 -24.66 -24.96
CA VAL A 248 30.21 -23.57 -24.88
C VAL A 248 28.91 -24.07 -24.24
N LYS A 249 28.38 -25.22 -24.68
CA LYS A 249 27.18 -25.84 -24.08
C LYS A 249 27.42 -26.20 -22.60
N LEU A 250 28.61 -26.66 -22.25
CA LEU A 250 29.00 -26.95 -20.87
C LEU A 250 28.93 -25.70 -19.98
N GLN A 251 29.40 -24.55 -20.49
CA GLN A 251 29.32 -23.28 -19.78
C GLN A 251 27.87 -22.83 -19.59
N GLN A 252 27.04 -22.95 -20.62
CA GLN A 252 25.60 -22.65 -20.53
C GLN A 252 24.90 -23.52 -19.48
N ILE A 253 25.15 -24.83 -19.49
CA ILE A 253 24.64 -25.77 -18.47
C ILE A 253 25.11 -25.34 -17.07
N SER A 254 26.37 -24.95 -16.91
CA SER A 254 26.89 -24.48 -15.62
C SER A 254 26.17 -23.22 -15.12
N ASN A 255 25.88 -22.27 -16.01
CA ASN A 255 25.14 -21.05 -15.67
C ASN A 255 23.72 -21.40 -15.21
N TYR A 256 22.99 -22.24 -15.95
CA TYR A 256 21.64 -22.67 -15.57
C TYR A 256 21.64 -23.43 -14.25
N LYS A 257 22.63 -24.31 -14.00
CA LYS A 257 22.76 -25.00 -12.71
C LYS A 257 22.89 -24.03 -11.55
N ASN A 258 23.75 -23.01 -11.68
CA ASN A 258 23.94 -22.01 -10.63
C ASN A 258 22.65 -21.25 -10.34
N GLU A 259 21.88 -20.91 -11.37
CA GLU A 259 20.59 -20.26 -11.20
C GLU A 259 19.57 -21.18 -10.50
N VAL A 260 19.48 -22.45 -10.91
CA VAL A 260 18.60 -23.44 -10.25
C VAL A 260 18.97 -23.64 -8.79
N VAL A 261 20.26 -23.71 -8.45
CA VAL A 261 20.73 -23.80 -7.06
C VAL A 261 20.30 -22.57 -6.25
N SER A 262 20.38 -21.38 -6.83
CA SER A 262 19.88 -20.15 -6.21
C SER A 262 18.36 -20.21 -5.97
N ILE A 263 17.59 -20.72 -6.95
CA ILE A 263 16.14 -20.89 -6.81
C ILE A 263 15.81 -21.89 -5.70
N ILE A 264 16.52 -23.03 -5.62
CA ILE A 264 16.33 -24.01 -4.55
C ILE A 264 16.55 -23.33 -3.19
N ALA A 265 17.68 -22.65 -3.00
CA ALA A 265 17.99 -21.99 -1.73
C ALA A 265 16.93 -20.93 -1.34
N GLN A 266 16.42 -20.16 -2.31
CA GLN A 266 15.32 -19.21 -2.08
C GLN A 266 14.03 -19.94 -1.68
N THR A 267 13.68 -21.00 -2.40
CA THR A 267 12.46 -21.77 -2.16
C THR A 267 12.49 -22.47 -0.81
N THR A 268 13.63 -23.04 -0.40
CA THR A 268 13.80 -23.67 0.92
C THR A 268 13.57 -22.67 2.06
N LYS A 269 14.09 -21.43 1.93
CA LYS A 269 13.82 -20.37 2.92
C LYS A 269 12.34 -20.01 2.98
N LEU A 270 11.70 -19.90 1.82
CA LEU A 270 10.28 -19.59 1.72
C LEU A 270 9.40 -20.71 2.31
N ILE A 271 9.75 -21.98 2.09
CA ILE A 271 9.09 -23.14 2.70
C ILE A 271 9.16 -23.06 4.23
N ALA A 272 10.33 -22.75 4.80
CA ALA A 272 10.51 -22.61 6.24
C ALA A 272 9.64 -21.48 6.82
N LEU A 273 9.60 -20.32 6.14
CA LEU A 273 8.77 -19.18 6.51
C LEU A 273 7.28 -19.54 6.51
N ILE A 274 6.78 -20.13 5.42
CA ILE A 274 5.38 -20.53 5.29
C ILE A 274 5.03 -21.57 6.35
N LYS A 275 5.88 -22.60 6.55
CA LYS A 275 5.66 -23.65 7.53
C LYS A 275 5.57 -23.11 8.96
N SER A 276 6.44 -22.17 9.32
CA SER A 276 6.43 -21.54 10.64
C SER A 276 5.16 -20.73 10.89
N LYS A 277 4.55 -20.17 9.84
CA LYS A 277 3.39 -19.28 9.96
C LYS A 277 2.06 -20.02 9.85
N TYR A 278 1.98 -20.99 8.94
CA TYR A 278 0.73 -21.63 8.53
C TYR A 278 0.73 -23.16 8.64
N GLY A 279 1.86 -23.75 9.03
CA GLY A 279 2.03 -25.20 9.00
C GLY A 279 2.20 -25.75 7.57
N ASN A 280 2.12 -27.07 7.45
CA ASN A 280 2.37 -27.83 6.22
C ASN A 280 1.13 -28.07 5.35
N ASN A 281 -0.05 -27.73 5.84
CA ASN A 281 -1.32 -27.97 5.14
C ASN A 281 -1.79 -26.77 4.30
N ASN A 282 -1.06 -25.65 4.35
CA ASN A 282 -1.39 -24.45 3.58
C ASN A 282 -1.07 -24.63 2.08
N ILE A 283 -1.87 -24.00 1.21
CA ILE A 283 -1.71 -24.11 -0.24
C ILE A 283 -0.38 -23.55 -0.74
N SER A 284 0.07 -22.42 -0.19
CA SER A 284 1.36 -21.81 -0.52
C SER A 284 2.52 -22.74 -0.15
N TYR A 285 2.39 -23.52 0.94
CA TYR A 285 3.39 -24.53 1.31
C TYR A 285 3.47 -25.64 0.25
N THR A 286 2.31 -26.15 -0.18
CA THR A 286 2.23 -27.20 -1.20
C THR A 286 2.81 -26.72 -2.54
N ILE A 287 2.53 -25.48 -2.94
CA ILE A 287 3.09 -24.85 -4.14
C ILE A 287 4.61 -24.69 -4.02
N ALA A 288 5.12 -24.18 -2.89
CA ALA A 288 6.54 -24.01 -2.66
C ALA A 288 7.31 -25.34 -2.72
N VAL A 289 6.80 -26.39 -2.08
CA VAL A 289 7.38 -27.75 -2.13
C VAL A 289 7.39 -28.29 -3.56
N LYS A 290 6.31 -28.05 -4.33
CA LYS A 290 6.26 -28.44 -5.75
C LYS A 290 7.33 -27.71 -6.57
N HIS A 291 7.53 -26.41 -6.34
CA HIS A 291 8.60 -25.65 -7.01
C HIS A 291 9.99 -26.16 -6.64
N GLU A 292 10.25 -26.44 -5.37
CA GLU A 292 11.53 -27.01 -4.91
C GLU A 292 11.80 -28.36 -5.60
N LYS A 293 10.80 -29.25 -5.63
CA LYS A 293 10.89 -30.55 -6.31
C LYS A 293 11.17 -30.41 -7.80
N ASN A 294 10.48 -29.49 -8.49
CA ASN A 294 10.72 -29.21 -9.90
C ASN A 294 12.14 -28.67 -10.15
N ALA A 295 12.62 -27.77 -9.29
CA ALA A 295 13.98 -27.24 -9.35
C ALA A 295 15.03 -28.34 -9.15
N GLN A 296 14.81 -29.26 -8.20
CA GLN A 296 15.70 -30.41 -7.97
C GLN A 296 15.76 -31.34 -9.18
N TYR A 297 14.62 -31.64 -9.81
CA TYR A 297 14.60 -32.44 -11.04
C TYR A 297 15.40 -31.78 -12.17
N MET A 298 15.22 -30.47 -12.35
CA MET A 298 15.97 -29.71 -13.35
C MET A 298 17.47 -29.72 -13.06
N LEU A 299 17.88 -29.54 -11.81
CA LEU A 299 19.28 -29.60 -11.40
C LEU A 299 19.89 -30.98 -11.72
N ASN A 300 19.15 -32.06 -11.43
CA ASN A 300 19.59 -33.42 -11.70
C ASN A 300 19.74 -33.70 -13.20
N ASP A 301 18.80 -33.24 -14.02
CA ASP A 301 18.89 -33.36 -15.48
C ASP A 301 20.11 -32.60 -16.03
N LEU A 302 20.32 -31.36 -15.59
CA LEU A 302 21.49 -30.55 -15.98
C LEU A 302 22.81 -31.18 -15.51
N ASN A 303 22.85 -31.79 -14.32
CA ASN A 303 24.01 -32.57 -13.86
C ASN A 303 24.32 -33.73 -14.80
N LYS A 304 23.28 -34.46 -15.23
CA LYS A 304 23.42 -35.56 -16.19
C LYS A 304 23.93 -35.06 -17.55
N SER A 305 23.38 -33.96 -18.07
CA SER A 305 23.87 -33.30 -19.28
C SER A 305 25.35 -32.92 -19.18
N GLN A 306 25.75 -32.31 -18.06
CA GLN A 306 27.13 -31.91 -17.82
C GLN A 306 28.08 -33.11 -17.85
N ASN A 307 27.68 -34.22 -17.22
CA ASN A 307 28.47 -35.45 -17.18
C ASN A 307 28.63 -36.08 -18.57
N ILE A 308 27.55 -36.15 -19.35
CA ILE A 308 27.58 -36.67 -20.73
C ILE A 308 28.54 -35.85 -21.60
N LEU A 309 28.45 -34.52 -21.56
CA LEU A 309 29.37 -33.66 -22.33
C LEU A 309 30.83 -33.81 -21.88
N ARG A 310 31.10 -33.83 -20.56
CA ARG A 310 32.47 -34.01 -20.05
C ARG A 310 33.07 -35.33 -20.50
N GLN A 311 32.29 -36.41 -20.45
CA GLN A 311 32.73 -37.72 -20.92
C GLN A 311 33.02 -37.71 -22.42
N SER A 312 32.12 -37.14 -23.23
CA SER A 312 32.29 -36.98 -24.67
C SER A 312 33.54 -36.18 -25.03
N ILE A 313 33.74 -35.01 -24.43
CA ILE A 313 34.94 -34.18 -24.65
C ILE A 313 36.21 -34.96 -24.34
N ASN A 314 36.23 -35.71 -23.24
CA ASN A 314 37.39 -36.52 -22.84
C ASN A 314 37.63 -37.69 -23.79
N GLN A 315 36.58 -38.36 -24.27
CA GLN A 315 36.69 -39.42 -25.28
C GLN A 315 37.24 -38.86 -26.59
N ASN A 316 36.67 -37.75 -27.07
CA ASN A 316 37.11 -37.04 -28.27
C ASN A 316 38.58 -36.60 -28.19
N LYS A 317 39.06 -36.16 -27.01
CA LYS A 317 40.48 -35.84 -26.80
C LYS A 317 41.38 -37.05 -27.02
N LYS A 318 41.02 -38.23 -26.48
CA LYS A 318 41.76 -39.48 -26.70
C LYS A 318 41.73 -39.92 -28.17
N SER A 319 40.58 -39.79 -28.82
CA SER A 319 40.41 -40.04 -30.25
C SER A 319 41.32 -39.15 -31.10
N ILE A 320 41.38 -37.85 -30.82
CA ILE A 320 42.29 -36.92 -31.50
C ILE A 320 43.75 -37.32 -31.27
N GLU A 321 44.11 -37.78 -30.06
CA GLU A 321 45.47 -38.25 -29.75
C GLU A 321 45.84 -39.48 -30.58
N ASP A 322 44.96 -40.49 -30.66
CA ASP A 322 45.16 -41.70 -31.49
C ASP A 322 45.34 -41.35 -32.97
N LEU A 323 44.48 -40.45 -33.49
CA LEU A 323 44.62 -39.94 -34.86
C LEU A 323 45.94 -39.19 -35.07
N GLY A 324 46.38 -38.44 -34.06
CA GLY A 324 47.68 -37.75 -34.07
C GLY A 324 48.85 -38.71 -34.22
N TYR A 325 48.87 -39.84 -33.48
CA TYR A 325 49.91 -40.86 -33.63
C TYR A 325 49.91 -41.49 -35.04
N ARG A 326 48.73 -41.78 -35.59
CA ARG A 326 48.56 -42.31 -36.95
C ARG A 326 49.03 -41.32 -38.01
N TRP A 327 48.71 -40.03 -37.85
CA TRP A 327 49.09 -38.97 -38.79
C TRP A 327 50.61 -38.79 -38.90
N HIS A 328 51.32 -38.83 -37.77
CA HIS A 328 52.78 -38.74 -37.73
C HIS A 328 53.49 -40.02 -38.20
N GLY A 329 52.76 -41.07 -38.57
CA GLY A 329 53.34 -42.33 -39.07
C GLY A 329 54.00 -43.18 -37.98
N ILE A 330 53.70 -42.93 -36.70
CA ILE A 330 54.19 -43.77 -35.60
C ILE A 330 53.28 -45.00 -35.54
N HIS A 331 53.53 -45.96 -36.43
CA HIS A 331 53.04 -47.33 -36.25
C HIS A 331 53.77 -47.94 -35.06
N ASN A 332 53.17 -47.89 -33.88
CA ASN A 332 53.62 -48.72 -32.75
C ASN A 332 53.21 -50.18 -33.03
N ASN A 333 53.94 -50.85 -33.92
CA ASN A 333 53.87 -52.30 -34.04
C ASN A 333 54.67 -52.89 -32.87
N ASN A 334 53.94 -53.41 -31.89
CA ASN A 334 54.37 -54.30 -30.81
C ASN A 334 55.53 -53.83 -29.92
N ASN A 335 55.22 -53.57 -28.65
CA ASN A 335 55.91 -54.25 -27.55
C ASN A 335 54.98 -54.37 -26.34
N LEU A 336 54.40 -55.57 -26.19
CA LEU A 336 54.04 -56.09 -24.87
C LEU A 336 55.33 -56.19 -24.05
N HIS A 337 55.28 -55.82 -22.77
CA HIS A 337 56.38 -55.82 -21.79
C HIS A 337 57.44 -54.71 -21.89
N THR A 338 57.11 -53.56 -21.29
CA THR A 338 57.82 -53.17 -20.06
C THR A 338 56.96 -52.18 -19.27
N ILE A 339 56.39 -52.67 -18.17
CA ILE A 339 56.15 -51.84 -17.00
C ILE A 339 57.54 -51.36 -16.59
N ASN A 340 57.86 -50.10 -16.83
CA ASN A 340 58.85 -49.42 -16.02
C ASN A 340 58.41 -47.97 -15.80
N LYS A 341 58.15 -47.69 -14.52
CA LYS A 341 58.13 -46.36 -13.94
C LYS A 341 59.34 -45.58 -14.45
N HIS A 342 59.12 -44.60 -15.32
CA HIS A 342 59.95 -43.40 -15.32
C HIS A 342 59.02 -42.20 -15.28
N GLN A 343 59.01 -41.58 -14.11
CA GLN A 343 58.57 -40.22 -13.90
C GLN A 343 59.38 -39.32 -14.84
N GLU A 344 58.77 -38.85 -15.92
CA GLU A 344 59.17 -37.56 -16.48
C GLU A 344 58.19 -36.50 -16.00
N ILE A 345 58.64 -35.86 -14.93
CA ILE A 345 58.14 -34.59 -14.42
C ILE A 345 58.45 -33.56 -15.52
N SER A 346 57.52 -33.37 -16.45
CA SER A 346 57.48 -32.13 -17.23
C SER A 346 56.94 -31.05 -16.32
N GLN A 347 57.88 -30.27 -15.80
CA GLN A 347 57.69 -29.17 -14.87
C GLN A 347 56.52 -28.28 -15.26
N ILE A 348 55.63 -28.11 -14.30
CA ILE A 348 54.64 -27.05 -14.27
C ILE A 348 55.40 -25.71 -14.25
N LYS A 349 55.38 -24.97 -15.35
CA LYS A 349 55.80 -23.57 -15.34
C LYS A 349 54.61 -22.71 -14.96
N TYR A 350 54.39 -22.56 -13.65
CA TYR A 350 53.63 -21.43 -13.12
C TYR A 350 54.44 -20.14 -13.33
N PRO A 351 53.88 -19.05 -13.86
CA PRO A 351 54.37 -17.72 -13.50
C PRO A 351 53.93 -17.43 -12.06
N LYS A 352 54.88 -17.35 -11.14
CA LYS A 352 54.68 -16.78 -9.80
C LYS A 352 54.87 -15.27 -9.86
N ASN A 353 53.98 -14.59 -9.13
CA ASN A 353 53.94 -13.17 -8.81
C ASN A 353 55.30 -12.58 -8.41
N THR A 354 55.51 -11.33 -8.82
CA THR A 354 56.37 -10.37 -8.11
C THR A 354 55.49 -9.18 -7.72
N TYR A 355 55.35 -8.93 -6.41
CA TYR A 355 54.73 -7.74 -5.84
C TYR A 355 55.83 -6.80 -5.32
N HIS A 356 55.86 -5.55 -5.80
CA HIS A 356 56.12 -4.29 -5.05
C HIS A 356 56.36 -3.15 -6.05
N ASN A 357 56.21 -1.86 -5.72
CA ASN A 357 55.15 -1.04 -5.12
C ASN A 357 55.55 0.42 -5.45
N ASN A 358 54.59 1.34 -5.52
CA ASN A 358 54.73 2.82 -5.59
C ASN A 358 55.30 3.40 -6.92
N ASN A 359 54.84 4.54 -7.47
CA ASN A 359 54.00 5.62 -6.95
C ASN A 359 53.50 6.52 -8.12
N ASP A 360 52.53 7.40 -7.81
CA ASP A 360 52.24 8.71 -8.44
C ASP A 360 51.17 8.84 -9.57
N ASN A 361 49.90 9.00 -9.13
CA ASN A 361 48.94 10.14 -9.33
C ASN A 361 48.74 10.81 -10.73
N PRO A 362 47.69 11.63 -11.00
CA PRO A 362 46.32 11.78 -10.45
C PRO A 362 45.20 11.83 -11.54
N LYS A 363 43.95 12.09 -11.10
CA LYS A 363 42.74 12.60 -11.81
C LYS A 363 41.74 11.49 -12.18
N TYR A 364 40.52 11.44 -11.64
CA TYR A 364 39.59 12.53 -11.34
C TYR A 364 38.96 12.42 -9.94
N LYS A 365 38.83 13.58 -9.30
CA LYS A 365 38.14 13.83 -8.02
C LYS A 365 36.65 14.15 -8.27
N ASN A 366 35.85 13.75 -7.27
CA ASN A 366 34.53 14.30 -6.93
C ASN A 366 34.53 15.83 -6.78
N TYR A 367 33.37 16.43 -7.04
CA TYR A 367 32.80 17.56 -6.29
C TYR A 367 31.29 17.26 -6.12
N ASN A 368 30.79 16.94 -4.93
CA ASN A 368 30.46 17.76 -3.75
C ASN A 368 29.16 18.57 -3.81
N HIS A 369 28.45 18.45 -2.69
CA HIS A 369 27.15 18.95 -2.28
C HIS A 369 26.85 20.43 -2.49
N SER A 370 25.55 20.74 -2.47
CA SER A 370 25.02 21.86 -1.68
C SER A 370 23.64 21.52 -1.11
N ASN A 371 23.52 21.76 0.20
CA ASN A 371 22.28 21.82 0.97
C ASN A 371 21.47 23.07 0.61
N SER A 372 20.16 23.00 0.77
CA SER A 372 19.42 24.10 1.41
C SER A 372 18.12 23.60 2.03
N ASP A 373 18.02 23.84 3.33
CA ASP A 373 16.83 23.74 4.16
C ASP A 373 15.65 24.57 3.60
N LYS A 374 14.42 24.07 3.76
CA LYS A 374 13.37 24.63 4.64
C LYS A 374 11.96 24.16 4.23
N LYS A 375 11.20 23.79 5.26
CA LYS A 375 9.74 24.02 5.50
C LYS A 375 8.82 23.84 4.28
N GLY A 376 7.95 22.83 4.24
CA GLY A 376 6.80 22.77 5.13
C GLY A 376 5.67 23.66 4.60
N SER A 377 4.71 23.09 3.87
CA SER A 377 3.27 23.17 4.17
C SER A 377 2.48 22.43 3.08
N SER A 378 1.61 21.54 3.53
CA SER A 378 0.51 20.99 2.75
C SER A 378 -0.45 22.14 2.39
N LYS A 379 -0.60 22.43 1.09
CA LYS A 379 -1.75 23.19 0.60
C LYS A 379 -3.00 22.32 0.75
N THR A 380 -3.72 22.50 1.85
CA THR A 380 -5.13 22.17 1.96
C THR A 380 -5.88 22.99 0.91
N LYS A 381 -6.60 22.31 0.01
CA LYS A 381 -7.66 22.95 -0.78
C LYS A 381 -8.70 23.44 0.22
N SER A 382 -8.85 24.76 0.31
CA SER A 382 -9.96 25.37 1.02
C SER A 382 -11.26 25.01 0.30
N SER A 383 -12.08 24.19 0.95
CA SER A 383 -13.51 24.06 0.67
C SER A 383 -14.20 25.37 1.04
N GLY A 384 -14.08 26.36 0.15
CA GLY A 384 -15.01 27.47 0.08
C GLY A 384 -16.32 26.91 -0.47
N ASP A 385 -17.33 26.85 0.41
CA ASP A 385 -18.78 26.84 0.14
C ASP A 385 -19.52 26.04 1.21
N SER A 386 -19.50 26.56 2.46
CA SER A 386 -20.56 26.30 3.43
C SER A 386 -20.67 27.37 4.54
N ILE A 387 -19.99 28.52 4.39
CA ILE A 387 -20.12 29.69 5.28
C ILE A 387 -21.34 30.53 4.88
N LYS A 388 -22.53 29.92 4.79
CA LYS A 388 -23.78 30.67 4.56
C LYS A 388 -24.86 30.47 5.61
N TYR A 389 -24.66 29.60 6.61
CA TYR A 389 -25.66 29.41 7.68
C TYR A 389 -25.16 29.63 9.11
N ALA A 390 -23.86 29.50 9.39
CA ALA A 390 -23.32 29.78 10.73
C ALA A 390 -23.17 31.30 11.02
N GLY A 391 -22.80 32.09 9.98
CA GLY A 391 -22.75 33.55 10.08
C GLY A 391 -24.13 34.17 10.30
N ALA A 392 -25.18 33.60 9.70
CA ALA A 392 -26.55 34.09 9.82
C ALA A 392 -27.13 33.96 11.25
N ILE A 393 -26.68 32.99 12.05
CA ILE A 393 -27.16 32.79 13.43
C ILE A 393 -26.42 33.69 14.42
N ALA A 394 -25.11 33.87 14.25
CA ALA A 394 -24.35 34.86 15.02
C ALA A 394 -24.84 36.28 14.74
N PHE A 395 -25.13 36.60 13.47
CA PHE A 395 -25.78 37.86 13.10
C PHE A 395 -27.24 37.92 13.55
N GLY A 396 -28.00 36.83 13.55
CA GLY A 396 -29.39 36.81 14.00
C GLY A 396 -29.55 37.13 15.50
N LEU A 397 -28.66 36.59 16.34
CA LEU A 397 -28.64 36.89 17.79
C LEU A 397 -28.11 38.30 18.09
N VAL A 398 -27.18 38.83 17.28
CA VAL A 398 -26.71 40.22 17.38
C VAL A 398 -27.74 41.22 16.80
N ALA A 399 -28.49 40.84 15.77
CA ALA A 399 -29.51 41.67 15.14
C ALA A 399 -30.78 41.80 15.99
N CYS A 400 -31.17 40.78 16.75
CA CYS A 400 -32.24 40.91 17.75
C CYS A 400 -31.89 41.91 18.86
N TYR A 401 -30.61 42.10 19.17
CA TYR A 401 -30.12 43.13 20.09
C TYR A 401 -30.09 44.54 19.45
N ALA A 402 -29.89 44.63 18.13
CA ALA A 402 -29.89 45.92 17.41
C ALA A 402 -31.31 46.42 17.07
N ILE A 403 -32.25 45.52 16.72
CA ILE A 403 -33.62 45.88 16.33
C ILE A 403 -34.45 46.35 17.53
N THR A 404 -34.15 45.84 18.73
CA THR A 404 -34.81 46.30 19.97
C THR A 404 -34.34 47.69 20.43
N ASN A 405 -33.16 48.15 19.98
CA ASN A 405 -32.64 49.50 20.28
C ASN A 405 -32.98 50.57 19.21
N PHE A 406 -33.59 50.22 18.07
CA PHE A 406 -33.85 51.16 16.97
C PHE A 406 -35.31 51.27 16.50
N LYS A 407 -36.27 50.59 17.15
CA LYS A 407 -37.70 50.80 16.87
C LYS A 407 -38.44 51.32 18.09
N LYS A 408 -38.46 52.65 18.24
CA LYS A 408 -39.69 53.44 18.41
C LYS A 408 -39.38 54.95 18.47
N THR A 409 -39.54 55.60 17.33
CA THR A 409 -40.25 56.89 17.25
C THR A 409 -41.26 56.77 16.13
N ASN A 410 -42.48 57.23 16.41
CA ASN A 410 -43.71 57.07 15.66
C ASN A 410 -43.59 57.36 14.14
N ASP A 411 -44.27 56.57 13.31
CA ASP A 411 -45.53 57.01 12.72
C ASP A 411 -46.24 55.86 11.98
N ALA A 412 -47.57 56.02 11.89
CA ALA A 412 -48.54 55.08 11.36
C ALA A 412 -48.21 54.55 9.96
N ASN A 413 -48.38 53.25 9.75
CA ASN A 413 -49.30 52.70 8.75
C ASN A 413 -49.33 51.17 8.86
N GLU A 414 -50.56 50.66 8.81
CA GLU A 414 -50.94 49.26 8.67
C GLU A 414 -50.22 48.58 7.51
N ALA A 415 -49.84 47.32 7.70
CA ALA A 415 -49.98 46.29 6.68
C ALA A 415 -49.97 44.92 7.37
N ASP A 416 -51.17 44.37 7.54
CA ASP A 416 -51.42 42.94 7.67
C ASP A 416 -50.64 42.16 6.61
N LEU A 417 -50.00 41.06 7.01
CA LEU A 417 -49.92 39.88 6.16
C LEU A 417 -50.07 38.64 7.04
N ASP A 418 -51.32 38.20 7.05
CA ASP A 418 -51.85 36.99 7.63
C ASP A 418 -51.52 35.78 6.71
N ASN A 419 -51.24 34.64 7.36
CA ASN A 419 -51.56 33.26 6.99
C ASN A 419 -51.09 32.59 5.66
N ASN A 420 -50.26 31.56 5.86
CA ASN A 420 -50.45 30.13 5.52
C ASN A 420 -50.53 29.58 4.07
N ASP A 421 -49.92 28.37 3.98
CA ASP A 421 -50.23 27.21 3.13
C ASP A 421 -49.53 27.02 1.75
N PHE A 422 -48.59 26.05 1.64
CA PHE A 422 -48.81 24.66 1.15
C PHE A 422 -47.50 23.93 0.77
N TYR A 423 -47.46 22.63 1.07
CA TYR A 423 -46.48 21.61 0.64
C TYR A 423 -46.74 21.13 -0.81
N ASN A 424 -45.69 20.90 -1.62
CA ASN A 424 -45.27 19.56 -2.14
C ASN A 424 -44.36 19.60 -3.39
N GLU A 425 -43.46 18.61 -3.40
CA GLU A 425 -42.62 18.01 -4.45
C GLU A 425 -43.05 18.19 -5.92
N ALA A 426 -42.09 18.47 -6.82
CA ALA A 426 -41.45 17.45 -7.67
C ALA A 426 -40.59 18.07 -8.81
N GLU A 427 -39.62 17.27 -9.26
CA GLU A 427 -38.92 17.29 -10.55
C GLU A 427 -37.66 18.17 -10.74
N ALA A 428 -36.55 17.43 -10.79
CA ALA A 428 -35.24 17.80 -11.30
C ALA A 428 -35.25 18.13 -12.80
N LYS A 429 -34.41 19.09 -13.21
CA LYS A 429 -33.60 19.01 -14.44
C LYS A 429 -32.72 20.26 -14.64
N TYR A 430 -31.47 20.00 -15.04
CA TYR A 430 -30.50 20.90 -15.69
C TYR A 430 -29.98 22.10 -14.89
N PHE A 431 -28.69 22.07 -14.53
CA PHE A 431 -27.77 23.17 -14.84
C PHE A 431 -26.36 22.61 -15.08
N GLU A 432 -26.03 22.54 -16.37
CA GLU A 432 -24.67 22.53 -16.91
C GLU A 432 -24.48 23.94 -17.53
N ARG A 433 -23.24 24.45 -17.48
CA ARG A 433 -22.70 25.68 -18.13
C ARG A 433 -22.84 27.01 -17.38
N ASP A 434 -21.93 27.98 -17.48
CA ASP A 434 -20.62 28.14 -18.16
C ASP A 434 -19.82 29.19 -17.36
N ASP A 435 -18.50 29.17 -17.47
CA ASP A 435 -17.59 30.18 -16.90
C ASP A 435 -17.92 31.58 -17.44
N GLU A 436 -18.40 32.49 -16.58
CA GLU A 436 -18.37 33.94 -16.82
C GLU A 436 -17.50 34.63 -15.77
N VAL A 437 -16.33 35.06 -16.24
CA VAL A 437 -15.38 35.93 -15.56
C VAL A 437 -16.03 37.30 -15.35
N ILE A 438 -16.17 37.74 -14.11
CA ILE A 438 -16.37 39.15 -13.77
C ILE A 438 -15.08 39.65 -13.12
N GLU A 439 -14.29 40.36 -13.91
CA GLU A 439 -13.15 41.15 -13.47
C GLU A 439 -13.69 42.48 -12.89
N ILE A 440 -13.56 42.70 -11.58
CA ILE A 440 -13.87 43.99 -10.95
C ILE A 440 -12.55 44.65 -10.54
N ASN A 441 -12.20 45.67 -11.31
CA ASN A 441 -11.10 46.59 -11.10
C ASN A 441 -11.33 47.43 -9.82
N MET A 442 -10.40 47.40 -8.87
CA MET A 442 -10.41 48.29 -7.72
C MET A 442 -9.27 49.31 -7.88
N ASN A 443 -9.61 50.47 -8.44
CA ASN A 443 -8.83 51.68 -8.21
C ASN A 443 -9.07 52.11 -6.76
N GLU A 444 -8.00 52.09 -5.96
CA GLU A 444 -7.92 52.73 -4.65
C GLU A 444 -7.75 54.24 -4.86
N GLU A 445 -8.72 55.03 -4.39
CA GLU A 445 -8.51 56.45 -4.08
C GLU A 445 -8.72 56.68 -2.58
N TYR A 446 -7.67 57.29 -2.00
CA TYR A 446 -7.43 57.81 -0.65
C TYR A 446 -6.90 56.87 0.45
#